data_AF-A0A7J3ELQ9-F1
#
_entry.id   AF-A0A7J3ELQ9-F1
#
_cell.length_a   1.000
_cell.length_b   1.000
_cell.length_c   1.000
_cell.angle_alpha   90.00
_cell.angle_beta   90.00
_cell.angle_gamma   90.00
#
_symmetry.space_group_name_H-M   'P 1'
#
loop_
_entity.id
_entity.type
_entity.pdbx_description
1 polymer ?
#
loop_
_entity_poly.entity_id
_entity_poly.type
_entity_poly.pdbx_seq_one_letter_code
_entity_poly.pdbx_strand_id
1 'polypeptide(L)' 'MVNKDFIELRVETAGAKDVGRKIGRLPRKVMNLLNVSSGDYIEVESDKGSTVLQVLPTL' A
#
# COMPACT_ATOMS: atom_id res chain seq x y z
N MET A 1 11.10 3.81 -8.64
CA MET A 1 11.65 2.68 -9.43
C MET A 1 10.67 1.50 -9.37
N VAL A 2 10.55 0.69 -10.43
CA VAL A 2 9.72 -0.53 -10.41
C VAL A 2 10.64 -1.73 -10.48
N ASN A 3 10.74 -2.48 -9.38
CA ASN A 3 11.34 -3.81 -9.37
C ASN A 3 10.20 -4.85 -9.33
N LYS A 4 10.49 -6.09 -9.66
CA LYS A 4 9.50 -7.18 -9.70
C LYS A 4 8.80 -7.39 -8.35
N ASP A 5 9.46 -7.02 -7.26
CA ASP A 5 9.00 -7.30 -5.89
C ASP A 5 8.61 -6.04 -5.10
N PHE A 6 9.00 -4.84 -5.56
CA PHE A 6 8.70 -3.58 -4.87
C PHE A 6 8.48 -2.39 -5.81
N ILE A 7 7.68 -1.44 -5.34
CA ILE A 7 7.41 -0.17 -6.02
C ILE A 7 7.54 0.99 -5.04
N GLU A 8 8.20 2.05 -5.47
CA GLU A 8 8.26 3.30 -4.72
C GLU A 8 7.05 4.18 -5.04
N LEU A 9 6.37 4.63 -3.99
CA LEU A 9 5.20 5.50 -4.09
C LEU A 9 5.37 6.71 -3.19
N ARG A 10 4.64 7.78 -3.50
CA ARG A 10 4.48 8.91 -2.60
C ARG A 10 3.40 8.59 -1.57
N VAL A 11 3.70 8.82 -0.30
CA VAL A 11 2.73 8.70 0.79
C VAL A 11 1.77 9.89 0.75
N GLU A 12 0.47 9.61 0.83
CA GLU A 12 -0.60 10.59 0.94
C GLU A 12 -1.34 10.44 2.28
N THR A 13 -2.08 11.47 2.68
CA THR A 13 -2.86 11.44 3.92
C THR A 13 -4.02 10.45 3.83
N ALA A 14 -4.17 9.58 4.84
CA ALA A 14 -5.28 8.65 4.91
C ALA A 14 -6.62 9.37 5.15
N GLY A 15 -7.70 8.86 4.55
CA GLY A 15 -9.05 9.33 4.85
C GLY A 15 -9.48 8.95 6.27
N ALA A 16 -10.35 9.76 6.89
CA ALA A 16 -10.77 9.60 8.29
C ALA A 16 -11.26 8.18 8.65
N LYS A 17 -11.89 7.48 7.70
CA LYS A 17 -12.40 6.11 7.87
C LYS A 17 -11.31 5.04 8.00
N ASP A 18 -10.11 5.30 7.50
CA ASP A 18 -9.02 4.33 7.41
C ASP A 18 -7.95 4.56 8.51
N VAL A 19 -8.03 5.69 9.24
CA VAL A 19 -7.11 6.04 10.34
C VAL A 19 -7.13 4.94 11.42
N GLY A 20 -5.93 4.50 11.82
CA GLY A 20 -5.73 3.49 12.88
C GLY A 20 -5.99 2.04 12.46
N ARG A 21 -6.40 1.77 11.21
CA ARG A 21 -6.82 0.43 10.76
C ARG A 21 -5.74 -0.41 10.06
N LYS A 22 -4.52 0.11 9.96
CA LYS A 22 -3.42 -0.52 9.18
C LYS A 22 -3.84 -0.89 7.75
N ILE A 23 -4.44 0.05 7.03
CA ILE A 23 -4.90 -0.11 5.65
C ILE A 23 -3.98 0.69 4.71
N GLY A 24 -3.52 0.06 3.64
CA GLY A 24 -2.87 0.70 2.49
C GLY A 24 -3.86 0.83 1.34
N ARG A 25 -4.25 2.07 0.99
CA ARG A 25 -5.10 2.34 -0.18
C ARG A 25 -4.22 2.45 -1.42
N LEU A 26 -4.37 1.50 -2.35
CA LEU A 26 -3.60 1.48 -3.59
C LEU A 26 -4.48 1.65 -4.82
N PRO A 27 -4.04 2.42 -5.85
CA PRO A 27 -4.68 2.38 -7.15
C PRO A 27 -4.61 0.97 -7.74
N ARG A 28 -5.67 0.53 -8.44
CA ARG A 28 -5.71 -0.80 -9.09
C ARG A 28 -4.51 -1.06 -10.00
N LYS A 29 -4.01 -0.01 -10.68
CA LYS A 29 -2.79 -0.12 -11.49
C LYS A 29 -1.57 -0.57 -10.68
N VAL A 30 -1.40 -0.03 -9.47
CA VAL A 30 -0.29 -0.41 -8.57
C VAL A 30 -0.49 -1.81 -8.03
N MET A 31 -1.72 -2.17 -7.64
CA MET A 31 -2.05 -3.53 -7.19
C MET A 31 -1.69 -4.57 -8.26
N ASN A 32 -2.03 -4.29 -9.53
CA ASN A 32 -1.69 -5.18 -10.64
C ASN A 32 -0.17 -5.29 -10.87
N LEU A 33 0.57 -4.18 -10.72
CA LEU A 33 2.03 -4.18 -10.87
C LEU A 33 2.71 -5.00 -9.76
N LEU A 34 2.17 -4.97 -8.54
CA LEU A 34 2.64 -5.75 -7.40
C LEU A 34 2.04 -7.16 -7.32
N ASN A 35 1.12 -7.51 -8.22
CA ASN A 35 0.37 -8.77 -8.22
C ASN A 35 -0.32 -9.06 -6.86
N VAL A 36 -0.98 -8.05 -6.28
CA VAL A 36 -1.74 -8.17 -5.03
C VAL A 36 -3.22 -7.88 -5.25
N SER A 37 -4.06 -8.49 -4.42
CA SER A 37 -5.51 -8.36 -4.40
C SER A 37 -6.00 -7.64 -3.15
N SER A 38 -7.26 -7.22 -3.17
CA SER A 38 -7.91 -6.64 -1.98
C SER A 38 -7.96 -7.69 -0.88
N GLY A 39 -7.50 -7.31 0.33
CA GLY A 39 -7.42 -8.21 1.48
C GLY A 39 -6.04 -8.82 1.71
N ASP A 40 -5.16 -8.79 0.70
CA ASP A 40 -3.76 -9.19 0.86
C ASP A 40 -3.02 -8.20 1.75
N TYR A 41 -1.79 -8.57 2.14
CA TYR A 41 -0.92 -7.74 2.96
C TYR A 41 0.33 -7.36 2.20
N ILE A 42 0.76 -6.11 2.40
CA ILE A 42 2.02 -5.57 1.89
C ILE A 42 2.85 -5.05 3.05
N GLU A 43 4.17 -5.14 2.91
CA GLU A 43 5.11 -4.40 3.75
C GLU A 43 5.43 -3.06 3.08
N VAL A 44 5.41 -1.99 3.88
CA VAL A 44 5.78 -0.64 3.47
C VAL A 44 7.03 -0.26 4.24
N GLU A 45 8.10 0.04 3.52
CA GLU A 45 9.37 0.47 4.07
C GLU A 45 9.59 1.97 3.88
N SER A 46 10.26 2.59 4.83
CA SER A 46 10.67 3.99 4.80
C SER A 46 11.98 4.17 5.59
N ASP A 47 12.50 5.40 5.59
CA ASP A 47 13.64 5.79 6.43
C ASP A 47 13.40 5.60 7.94
N LYS A 48 12.13 5.53 8.37
CA LYS A 48 11.73 5.32 9.77
C LYS A 48 11.49 3.85 10.13
N GLY A 49 11.69 2.93 9.19
CA GLY A 49 11.43 1.50 9.35
C GLY A 49 10.27 1.00 8.50
N SER A 50 9.81 -0.21 8.79
CA SER A 50 8.77 -0.90 8.03
C SER A 50 7.49 -1.15 8.82
N THR A 51 6.37 -1.30 8.09
CA THR A 51 5.11 -1.76 8.66
C THR A 51 4.32 -2.58 7.65
N VAL A 52 3.57 -3.56 8.13
CA VAL A 52 2.62 -4.33 7.31
C VAL A 52 1.25 -3.66 7.31
N LEU A 53 0.62 -3.56 6.14
CA LEU A 53 -0.71 -3.00 5.91
C LEU A 53 -1.57 -3.96 5.08
N GLN A 54 -2.88 -3.97 5.34
CA GLN A 54 -3.85 -4.66 4.49
C GLN A 54 -4.17 -3.80 3.25
N VAL A 55 -4.14 -4.43 2.08
CA VAL A 55 -4.41 -3.78 0.79
C VAL A 55 -5.91 -3.60 0.61
N LEU A 56 -6.32 -2.37 0.31
CA LEU A 56 -7.64 -2.05 -0.22
C LEU A 56 -7.51 -1.12 -1.44
N PRO A 57 -8.43 -1.18 -2.41
CA PRO A 57 -8.42 -0.23 -3.51
C PRO A 57 -8.68 1.19 -3.02
N THR A 58 -7.97 2.16 -3.59
CA THR A 58 -8.37 3.57 -3.53
C THR A 58 -9.75 3.72 -4.17
N LEU A 59 -10.59 4.57 -3.57
CA LEU A 59 -11.89 4.94 -4.15
C LEU A 59 -11.70 5.76 -5.42
#